data_AF-A0A949M5H5-F1
#
_entry.id   AF-A0A949M5H5-F1
#
_cell.length_a   1.000
_cell.length_b   1.000
_cell.length_c   1.000
_cell.angle_alpha   90.00
_cell.angle_beta   90.00
_cell.angle_gamma   90.00
#
_symmetry.space_group_name_H-M   'P 1'
#
loop_
_entity.id
_entity.type
_entity.pdbx_description
1 polymer ?
#
loop_
_entity_poly.entity_id
_entity_poly.type
_entity_poly.pdbx_seq_one_letter_code
_entity_poly.pdbx_strand_id
1 'polypeptide(L)'
;MTHTAVSRRPLRTVALAAITFVTALTIANSAAQAATITVTNGNDSGAGSLRAALAGAGNGDTINFDPSVTEVVLTSAQLAVTTGVTISGPGSDVLTVRRSSAGGTPDFRIFNITPGAGNSATLTGLTVANGKATPGGGISFTGAAGTQLNLVRIAVVGNDALWGGGLDLTGNQSSSVLIDSSTVSGNITNSGTPSPGCCSNGAGMKIEVPTTIVNSTISGNASASNGGGIKVDSNVTILNSTIANNSAVSKGGGIWETRFLNNPNLVMKNTLVADNTFGAGNHECDVETANTTLSVNLNNLIEDGSCNFLWASGAVSGSATGFLSGDPGLSPLAYNGDTTKTQALAAGSIARGAGDATTCAASPVGGVDQRGVTRPNPCSRGAFDGSVTPPTPTPTPTPDPTPEPSPTPGPSPSPSPSNAFSVGGGAARTSSRAIVTQVAVPGPGLIAQRAVLGAGSSRASAAAARMCSASRNATRAGTYTVTCKLTAAARRAQLRGKVRLSLRTSFTPTGGTARTVSRTVVLPSRKASFTG
;
A
#
# COMPACT_ATOMS: atom_id res chain seq x y z
N MET A 1 -20.05 119.35 18.49
CA MET A 1 -19.86 118.83 17.12
C MET A 1 -19.49 117.36 17.23
N THR A 2 -20.37 116.54 16.66
CA THR A 2 -20.35 115.09 16.53
C THR A 2 -19.29 114.63 15.53
N HIS A 3 -18.63 113.49 15.77
CA HIS A 3 -18.83 112.29 14.94
C HIS A 3 -18.15 111.03 15.51
N THR A 4 -18.90 109.95 15.35
CA THR A 4 -18.84 108.54 15.73
C THR A 4 -17.91 107.68 14.87
N ALA A 5 -17.41 106.55 15.42
CA ALA A 5 -17.41 105.19 14.81
C ALA A 5 -16.67 104.20 15.75
N VAL A 6 -17.37 103.41 16.58
CA VAL A 6 -17.82 102.01 16.39
C VAL A 6 -16.70 100.97 16.19
N SER A 7 -16.45 100.16 17.23
CA SER A 7 -15.95 98.78 17.12
C SER A 7 -16.63 97.91 18.19
N ARG A 8 -17.32 96.85 17.75
CA ARG A 8 -18.19 95.98 18.56
C ARG A 8 -17.41 94.78 19.10
N ARG A 9 -17.59 94.46 20.40
CA ARG A 9 -17.32 93.12 20.97
C ARG A 9 -18.48 92.17 20.63
N PRO A 10 -18.26 90.85 20.70
CA PRO A 10 -19.09 90.09 21.62
C PRO A 10 -18.33 89.04 22.46
N LEU A 11 -19.04 88.61 23.51
CA LEU A 11 -18.64 87.74 24.61
C LEU A 11 -18.61 86.24 24.26
N ARG A 12 -17.63 85.56 24.89
CA ARG A 12 -17.55 84.19 25.44
C ARG A 12 -18.58 83.12 25.04
N THR A 13 -18.07 81.95 24.66
CA THR A 13 -18.75 80.65 24.78
C THR A 13 -17.75 79.55 25.18
N VAL A 14 -18.27 78.58 25.92
CA VAL A 14 -17.63 77.55 26.77
C VAL A 14 -16.94 76.44 25.97
N ALA A 15 -15.83 75.90 26.46
CA ALA A 15 -15.32 74.57 26.05
C ALA A 15 -15.01 73.71 27.27
N LEU A 16 -15.79 72.64 27.38
CA LEU A 16 -15.75 71.58 28.39
C LEU A 16 -14.56 70.65 28.06
N ALA A 17 -13.59 70.50 28.96
CA ALA A 17 -12.49 69.55 28.78
C ALA A 17 -12.97 68.12 29.09
N ALA A 18 -13.33 67.36 28.05
CA ALA A 18 -13.60 65.94 28.17
C ALA A 18 -12.28 65.16 28.24
N ILE A 19 -11.94 64.65 29.43
CA ILE A 19 -10.86 63.68 29.61
C ILE A 19 -11.34 62.36 29.00
N THR A 20 -10.90 62.08 27.77
CA THR A 20 -11.06 60.77 27.13
C THR A 20 -9.94 59.87 27.62
N PHE A 21 -10.26 58.99 28.57
CA PHE A 21 -9.41 57.84 28.91
C PHE A 21 -9.50 56.85 27.73
N VAL A 22 -8.59 56.97 26.76
CA VAL A 22 -8.36 55.90 25.78
C VAL A 22 -7.60 54.81 26.51
N THR A 23 -8.31 53.81 27.02
CA THR A 23 -7.70 52.52 27.31
C THR A 23 -7.23 51.95 25.98
N ALA A 24 -5.94 52.13 25.69
CA ALA A 24 -5.27 51.38 24.65
C ALA A 24 -5.32 49.90 25.05
N LEU A 25 -6.37 49.20 24.59
CA LEU A 25 -6.38 47.75 24.55
C LEU A 25 -5.28 47.39 23.54
N THR A 26 -4.07 47.22 24.06
CA THR A 26 -3.02 46.52 23.36
C THR A 26 -3.56 45.12 23.12
N ILE A 27 -4.14 44.91 21.94
CA ILE A 27 -4.23 43.58 21.37
C ILE A 27 -2.78 43.22 21.14
N ALA A 28 -2.14 42.67 22.17
CA ALA A 28 -0.97 41.87 21.99
C ALA A 28 -1.44 40.75 21.05
N ASN A 29 -1.18 40.93 19.75
CA ASN A 29 -1.10 39.84 18.79
C ASN A 29 0.01 38.94 19.32
N SER A 30 -0.35 38.15 20.33
CA SER A 30 0.41 37.02 20.77
C SER A 30 0.37 36.12 19.56
N ALA A 31 1.45 36.07 18.78
CA ALA A 31 1.63 35.01 17.84
C ALA A 31 1.43 33.73 18.65
N ALA A 32 0.29 33.06 18.47
CA ALA A 32 -0.02 31.85 19.19
C ALA A 32 1.13 30.89 18.92
N GLN A 33 1.86 30.54 19.96
CA GLN A 33 2.97 29.61 19.85
C GLN A 33 2.38 28.26 19.40
N ALA A 34 3.00 27.64 18.39
CA ALA A 34 2.63 26.30 17.96
C ALA A 34 2.56 25.36 19.17
N ALA A 35 1.38 24.81 19.44
CA ALA A 35 1.19 23.89 20.54
C ALA A 35 1.74 22.52 20.19
N THR A 36 2.20 21.78 21.21
CA THR A 36 2.46 20.35 21.09
C THR A 36 1.33 19.58 21.76
N ILE A 37 0.65 18.72 21.02
CA ILE A 37 -0.47 17.91 21.48
C ILE A 37 -0.03 16.44 21.50
N THR A 38 -0.09 15.81 22.66
CA THR A 38 0.33 14.42 22.83
C THR A 38 -0.84 13.45 22.74
N VAL A 39 -0.74 12.50 21.80
CA VAL A 39 -1.59 11.32 21.72
C VAL A 39 -1.14 10.33 22.79
N THR A 40 -2.02 9.98 23.71
CA THR A 40 -1.70 9.14 24.88
C THR A 40 -2.29 7.74 24.80
N ASN A 41 -3.11 7.45 23.80
CA ASN A 41 -3.63 6.10 23.57
C ASN A 41 -3.94 5.82 22.09
N GLY A 42 -4.00 4.53 21.76
CA GLY A 42 -4.27 4.00 20.42
C GLY A 42 -5.75 3.89 20.04
N ASN A 43 -6.66 4.48 20.82
CA ASN A 43 -8.09 4.32 20.61
C ASN A 43 -8.56 5.09 19.35
N ASP A 44 -9.62 4.59 18.73
CA ASP A 44 -10.22 5.23 17.55
C ASP A 44 -10.77 6.64 17.84
N SER A 45 -11.25 6.89 19.06
CA SER A 45 -11.83 8.17 19.47
C SER A 45 -11.76 8.38 20.98
N GLY A 46 -12.19 9.55 21.45
CA GLY A 46 -12.17 9.93 22.87
C GLY A 46 -10.88 10.64 23.28
N ALA A 47 -10.83 11.06 24.54
CA ALA A 47 -9.69 11.79 25.09
C ALA A 47 -8.37 11.02 24.92
N GLY A 48 -7.32 11.72 24.51
CA GLY A 48 -5.99 11.15 24.28
C GLY A 48 -5.80 10.40 22.95
N SER A 49 -6.86 10.23 22.14
CA SER A 49 -6.74 9.61 20.81
C SER A 49 -6.16 10.58 19.77
N LEU A 50 -5.58 10.04 18.70
CA LEU A 50 -5.12 10.84 17.54
C LEU A 50 -6.26 11.65 16.92
N ARG A 51 -7.47 11.10 16.91
CA ARG A 51 -8.65 11.80 16.40
C ARG A 51 -8.99 13.03 17.24
N ALA A 52 -8.92 12.92 18.57
CA ALA A 52 -9.13 14.05 19.46
C ALA A 52 -8.00 15.09 19.35
N ALA A 53 -6.74 14.65 19.20
CA ALA A 53 -5.62 15.54 18.98
C ALA A 53 -5.77 16.36 17.69
N LEU A 54 -6.14 15.71 16.58
CA LEU A 54 -6.41 16.38 15.30
C LEU A 54 -7.57 17.38 15.38
N ALA A 55 -8.62 17.07 16.15
CA ALA A 55 -9.74 17.99 16.35
C ALA A 55 -9.36 19.23 17.18
N GLY A 56 -8.35 19.11 18.05
CA GLY A 56 -7.84 20.21 18.86
C GLY A 56 -6.68 20.99 18.25
N ALA A 57 -6.07 20.49 17.16
CA ALA A 57 -4.88 21.08 16.55
C ALA A 57 -5.21 22.27 15.63
N GLY A 58 -4.52 23.39 15.84
CA GLY A 58 -4.50 24.55 14.96
C GLY A 58 -3.41 24.46 13.88
N ASN A 59 -3.34 25.48 13.03
CA ASN A 59 -2.25 25.62 12.07
C ASN A 59 -0.93 25.91 12.80
N GLY A 60 0.14 25.21 12.43
CA GLY A 60 1.47 25.29 13.04
C GLY A 60 1.69 24.28 14.17
N ASP A 61 0.64 23.69 14.73
CA ASP A 61 0.77 22.75 15.85
C ASP A 61 1.51 21.47 15.47
N THR A 62 2.09 20.83 16.49
CA THR A 62 2.71 19.51 16.39
C THR A 62 1.92 18.51 17.20
N ILE A 63 1.50 17.42 16.57
CA ILE A 63 0.95 16.24 17.23
C ILE A 63 2.08 15.23 17.40
N ASN A 64 2.40 14.87 18.64
CA ASN A 64 3.35 13.80 18.96
C ASN A 64 2.62 12.65 19.69
N PHE A 65 3.34 11.57 19.97
CA PHE A 65 2.80 10.37 20.59
C PHE A 65 3.57 10.08 21.88
N ASP A 66 2.83 9.69 22.91
CA ASP A 66 3.42 9.04 24.07
C ASP A 66 4.18 7.78 23.61
N PRO A 67 5.38 7.49 24.14
CA PRO A 67 6.18 6.34 23.71
C PRO A 67 5.47 4.98 23.84
N SER A 68 4.44 4.87 24.69
CA SER A 68 3.62 3.67 24.83
C SER A 68 2.66 3.43 23.66
N VAL A 69 2.38 4.44 22.84
CA VAL A 69 1.49 4.34 21.68
C VAL A 69 2.26 3.81 20.48
N THR A 70 2.19 2.49 20.28
CA THR A 70 2.78 1.81 19.12
C THR A 70 1.75 1.53 18.02
N GLU A 71 0.46 1.66 18.31
CA GLU A 71 -0.60 1.40 17.35
C GLU A 71 -1.81 2.31 17.58
N VAL A 72 -2.38 2.84 16.50
CA VAL A 72 -3.68 3.51 16.47
C VAL A 72 -4.61 2.70 15.57
N VAL A 73 -5.66 2.11 16.16
CA VAL A 73 -6.61 1.25 15.42
C VAL A 73 -7.92 1.98 15.19
N LEU A 74 -8.17 2.32 13.93
CA LEU A 74 -9.39 2.99 13.50
C LEU A 74 -10.49 1.97 13.20
N THR A 75 -11.68 2.18 13.76
CA THR A 75 -12.82 1.25 13.63
C THR A 75 -14.03 1.87 12.94
N SER A 76 -14.11 3.20 12.91
CA SER A 76 -15.31 3.93 12.50
C SER A 76 -15.13 4.75 11.22
N ALA A 77 -14.07 5.56 11.13
CA ALA A 77 -13.88 6.50 10.03
C ALA A 77 -12.42 6.91 9.82
N GLN A 78 -12.16 7.56 8.68
CA GLN A 78 -10.89 8.23 8.38
C GLN A 78 -10.54 9.32 9.40
N LEU A 79 -9.26 9.68 9.49
CA LEU A 79 -8.75 10.83 10.23
C LEU A 79 -8.71 12.05 9.31
N ALA A 80 -9.40 13.12 9.69
CA ALA A 80 -9.40 14.38 8.95
C ALA A 80 -8.23 15.27 9.40
N VAL A 81 -7.44 15.76 8.44
CA VAL A 81 -6.36 16.73 8.66
C VAL A 81 -6.72 17.99 7.89
N THR A 82 -7.36 18.94 8.55
CA THR A 82 -7.88 20.17 7.93
C THR A 82 -7.05 21.41 8.21
N THR A 83 -6.04 21.29 9.07
CA THR A 83 -5.11 22.34 9.45
C THR A 83 -3.70 22.04 8.93
N GLY A 84 -2.84 23.05 8.91
CA GLY A 84 -1.42 22.89 8.63
C GLY A 84 -0.68 22.39 9.86
N VAL A 85 -0.77 21.10 10.14
CA VAL A 85 -0.24 20.45 11.35
C VAL A 85 0.93 19.53 11.00
N THR A 86 1.88 19.39 11.93
CA THR A 86 2.91 18.34 11.89
C THR A 86 2.50 17.16 12.76
N ILE A 87 2.35 15.97 12.18
CA ILE A 87 2.13 14.71 12.89
C ILE A 87 3.47 13.97 12.94
N SER A 88 4.07 13.92 14.13
CA SER A 88 5.40 13.36 14.37
C SER A 88 5.30 12.07 15.15
N GLY A 89 5.42 10.94 14.43
CA GLY A 89 5.50 9.62 15.02
C GLY A 89 6.92 9.28 15.52
N PRO A 90 7.05 8.27 16.42
CA PRO A 90 8.33 7.85 16.99
C PRO A 90 9.24 7.07 16.01
N GLY A 91 8.76 6.73 14.82
CA GLY A 91 9.42 5.88 13.84
C GLY A 91 8.40 5.03 13.08
N SER A 92 8.57 4.87 11.77
CA SER A 92 7.65 4.06 10.95
C SER A 92 7.67 2.56 11.29
N ASP A 93 8.76 2.08 11.87
CA ASP A 93 8.89 0.74 12.46
C ASP A 93 8.27 0.62 13.87
N VAL A 94 7.94 1.75 14.52
CA VAL A 94 7.41 1.81 15.89
C VAL A 94 5.89 2.04 15.92
N LEU A 95 5.40 3.04 15.18
CA LEU A 95 3.99 3.44 15.21
C LEU A 95 3.26 3.05 13.92
N THR A 96 2.19 2.28 14.05
CA THR A 96 1.25 2.00 12.96
C THR A 96 -0.11 2.66 13.19
N VAL A 97 -0.54 3.51 12.26
CA VAL A 97 -1.92 4.02 12.17
C VAL A 97 -2.64 3.22 11.11
N ARG A 98 -3.65 2.46 11.50
CA ARG A 98 -4.35 1.56 10.57
C ARG A 98 -5.83 1.46 10.80
N ARG A 99 -6.52 1.09 9.73
CA ARG A 99 -7.90 0.63 9.80
C ARG A 99 -7.93 -0.79 10.38
N SER A 100 -8.95 -1.10 11.17
CA SER A 100 -9.16 -2.43 11.73
C SER A 100 -9.42 -3.48 10.63
N SER A 101 -8.87 -4.68 10.80
CA SER A 101 -9.12 -5.83 9.94
C SER A 101 -10.29 -6.69 10.42
N ALA A 102 -10.97 -6.28 11.51
CA ALA A 102 -12.12 -6.99 12.03
C ALA A 102 -13.28 -7.01 11.02
N GLY A 103 -13.99 -8.15 10.96
CA GLY A 103 -15.18 -8.25 10.13
C GLY A 103 -16.23 -7.22 10.54
N GLY A 104 -16.79 -6.50 9.57
CA GLY A 104 -17.78 -5.45 9.80
C GLY A 104 -17.21 -4.04 9.98
N THR A 105 -15.88 -3.86 9.99
CA THR A 105 -15.29 -2.52 9.88
C THR A 105 -15.68 -1.90 8.53
N PRO A 106 -16.22 -0.67 8.48
CA PRO A 106 -16.58 0.00 7.22
C PRO A 106 -15.33 0.28 6.39
N ASP A 107 -15.46 0.37 5.07
CA ASP A 107 -14.36 0.77 4.19
C ASP A 107 -14.11 2.28 4.32
N PHE A 108 -12.90 2.67 4.74
CA PHE A 108 -12.44 4.05 4.75
C PHE A 108 -10.91 4.13 4.57
N ARG A 109 -10.45 5.30 4.10
CA ARG A 109 -9.02 5.64 4.06
C ARG A 109 -8.48 6.01 5.42
N ILE A 110 -7.17 5.93 5.64
CA ILE A 110 -6.61 6.29 6.96
C ILE A 110 -6.62 7.80 7.16
N PHE A 111 -5.99 8.55 6.27
CA PHE A 111 -5.90 10.01 6.35
C PHE A 111 -6.60 10.69 5.17
N ASN A 112 -7.38 11.71 5.49
CA ASN A 112 -7.93 12.65 4.52
C ASN A 112 -7.39 14.04 4.81
N ILE A 113 -6.44 14.49 3.99
CA ILE A 113 -5.64 15.69 4.21
C ILE A 113 -6.13 16.79 3.27
N THR A 114 -6.76 17.80 3.85
CA THR A 114 -7.38 18.93 3.14
C THR A 114 -7.11 20.24 3.89
N PRO A 115 -5.84 20.65 4.06
CA PRO A 115 -5.52 21.89 4.72
C PRO A 115 -6.10 23.09 3.94
N GLY A 116 -6.52 24.13 4.66
CA GLY A 116 -6.92 25.38 4.04
C GLY A 116 -5.78 26.04 3.25
N ALA A 117 -6.10 26.90 2.28
CA ALA A 117 -5.13 27.57 1.42
C ALA A 117 -3.93 28.16 2.19
N GLY A 118 -2.72 27.95 1.67
CA GLY A 118 -1.47 28.39 2.30
C GLY A 118 -1.00 27.61 3.54
N ASN A 119 -1.77 26.63 4.04
CA ASN A 119 -1.38 25.80 5.17
C ASN A 119 -0.74 24.49 4.69
N SER A 120 0.26 24.01 5.44
CA SER A 120 1.04 22.81 5.06
C SER A 120 0.93 21.74 6.14
N ALA A 121 0.68 20.50 5.73
CA ALA A 121 0.62 19.35 6.61
C ALA A 121 1.89 18.50 6.45
N THR A 122 2.44 18.02 7.56
CA THR A 122 3.62 17.15 7.56
C THR A 122 3.29 15.88 8.33
N LEU A 123 3.55 14.72 7.75
CA LEU A 123 3.52 13.43 8.44
C LEU A 123 4.94 12.87 8.43
N THR A 124 5.44 12.49 9.61
CA THR A 124 6.77 11.91 9.75
C THR A 124 6.80 10.74 10.73
N GLY A 125 7.67 9.77 10.47
CA GLY A 125 8.00 8.71 11.43
C GLY A 125 6.83 7.81 11.82
N LEU A 126 5.96 7.43 10.88
CA LEU A 126 4.84 6.53 11.16
C LEU A 126 4.51 5.65 9.95
N THR A 127 3.86 4.52 10.23
CA THR A 127 3.25 3.64 9.21
C THR A 127 1.77 3.95 9.04
N VAL A 128 1.31 4.05 7.79
CA VAL A 128 -0.09 4.15 7.37
C VAL A 128 -0.49 2.87 6.66
N ALA A 129 -1.43 2.10 7.23
CA ALA A 129 -1.71 0.76 6.74
C ALA A 129 -3.18 0.33 6.74
N ASN A 130 -3.46 -0.68 5.90
CA ASN A 130 -4.73 -1.40 5.81
C ASN A 130 -5.96 -0.52 5.55
N GLY A 131 -5.76 0.71 5.05
CA GLY A 131 -6.85 1.56 4.62
C GLY A 131 -7.51 1.00 3.37
N LYS A 132 -8.83 1.18 3.26
CA LYS A 132 -9.63 0.63 2.16
C LYS A 132 -10.65 1.65 1.70
N ALA A 133 -10.49 2.21 0.51
CA ALA A 133 -11.35 3.31 0.05
C ALA A 133 -11.63 3.25 -1.45
N THR A 134 -12.38 4.24 -1.95
CA THR A 134 -12.49 4.47 -3.39
C THR A 134 -11.24 5.24 -3.87
N PRO A 135 -11.03 6.54 -3.61
CA PRO A 135 -9.70 7.15 -3.72
C PRO A 135 -8.86 7.01 -2.44
N GLY A 136 -7.55 6.81 -2.60
CA GLY A 136 -6.53 7.01 -1.57
C GLY A 136 -6.69 6.07 -0.39
N GLY A 137 -6.32 4.79 -0.53
CA GLY A 137 -6.56 3.78 0.52
C GLY A 137 -5.84 4.15 1.82
N GLY A 138 -4.56 4.51 1.75
CA GLY A 138 -3.81 5.02 2.89
C GLY A 138 -4.10 6.49 3.15
N ILE A 139 -3.60 7.35 2.26
CA ILE A 139 -3.68 8.80 2.37
C ILE A 139 -4.33 9.36 1.11
N SER A 140 -5.32 10.21 1.29
CA SER A 140 -5.83 11.09 0.24
C SER A 140 -5.47 12.53 0.58
N PHE A 141 -4.82 13.21 -0.36
CA PHE A 141 -4.54 14.63 -0.29
C PHE A 141 -5.35 15.36 -1.36
N THR A 142 -6.04 16.42 -0.94
CA THR A 142 -6.69 17.36 -1.85
C THR A 142 -6.19 18.77 -1.53
N GLY A 143 -5.15 19.19 -2.25
CA GLY A 143 -4.46 20.45 -2.02
C GLY A 143 -5.28 21.66 -2.44
N ALA A 144 -5.47 22.60 -1.52
CA ALA A 144 -5.89 23.97 -1.86
C ALA A 144 -4.71 24.78 -2.41
N ALA A 145 -4.98 25.98 -2.94
CA ALA A 145 -3.93 26.83 -3.49
C ALA A 145 -2.81 27.11 -2.47
N GLY A 146 -1.55 26.96 -2.89
CA GLY A 146 -0.36 27.19 -2.06
C GLY A 146 -0.20 26.24 -0.86
N THR A 147 -0.89 25.10 -0.82
CA THR A 147 -0.74 24.11 0.25
C THR A 147 0.40 23.13 -0.04
N GLN A 148 1.00 22.57 1.00
CA GLN A 148 2.03 21.55 0.88
C GLN A 148 1.72 20.33 1.75
N LEU A 149 2.00 19.14 1.22
CA LEU A 149 2.04 17.90 1.99
C LEU A 149 3.48 17.36 2.01
N ASN A 150 4.04 17.19 3.21
CA ASN A 150 5.35 16.58 3.40
C ASN A 150 5.19 15.21 4.06
N LEU A 151 5.62 14.16 3.35
CA LEU A 151 5.65 12.78 3.82
C LEU A 151 7.11 12.39 3.99
N VAL A 152 7.59 12.39 5.23
CA VAL A 152 9.03 12.26 5.53
C VAL A 152 9.26 11.04 6.39
N ARG A 153 10.09 10.09 5.95
CA ARG A 153 10.39 8.87 6.73
C ARG A 153 9.14 8.12 7.20
N ILE A 154 8.13 8.05 6.33
CA ILE A 154 6.91 7.30 6.58
C ILE A 154 6.90 5.99 5.81
N ALA A 155 6.05 5.06 6.22
CA ALA A 155 5.72 3.89 5.42
C ALA A 155 4.22 3.87 5.09
N VAL A 156 3.87 3.79 3.80
CA VAL A 156 2.49 3.64 3.33
C VAL A 156 2.34 2.23 2.78
N VAL A 157 1.72 1.35 3.56
CA VAL A 157 1.84 -0.10 3.36
C VAL A 157 0.50 -0.83 3.33
N GLY A 158 0.31 -1.70 2.35
CA GLY A 158 -0.80 -2.66 2.37
C GLY A 158 -2.19 -2.00 2.32
N ASN A 159 -2.29 -0.86 1.65
CA ASN A 159 -3.55 -0.14 1.48
C ASN A 159 -4.22 -0.52 0.15
N ASP A 160 -5.55 -0.46 0.13
CA ASP A 160 -6.39 -0.88 -0.99
C ASP A 160 -7.30 0.27 -1.42
N ALA A 161 -7.34 0.56 -2.71
CA ALA A 161 -8.26 1.57 -3.23
C ALA A 161 -8.74 1.26 -4.65
N LEU A 162 -9.80 1.96 -5.07
CA LEU A 162 -10.11 2.06 -6.48
C LEU A 162 -9.01 2.81 -7.22
N TRP A 163 -8.52 3.92 -6.67
CA TRP A 163 -7.44 4.74 -7.23
C TRP A 163 -6.47 5.19 -6.14
N GLY A 164 -5.15 5.10 -6.38
CA GLY A 164 -4.18 5.49 -5.35
C GLY A 164 -4.24 4.55 -4.16
N GLY A 165 -3.86 3.28 -4.34
CA GLY A 165 -3.95 2.26 -3.28
C GLY A 165 -3.31 2.76 -1.99
N GLY A 166 -2.06 3.23 -2.08
CA GLY A 166 -1.37 3.94 -1.01
C GLY A 166 -1.76 5.41 -0.93
N LEU A 167 -1.43 6.15 -1.98
CA LEU A 167 -1.57 7.61 -2.04
C LEU A 167 -2.45 8.06 -3.22
N ASP A 168 -3.40 8.94 -2.96
CA ASP A 168 -4.11 9.71 -3.98
C ASP A 168 -3.86 11.20 -3.77
N LEU A 169 -3.06 11.80 -4.65
CA LEU A 169 -2.57 13.17 -4.55
C LEU A 169 -3.26 14.02 -5.61
N THR A 170 -4.20 14.85 -5.18
CA THR A 170 -5.08 15.65 -6.04
C THR A 170 -5.14 17.10 -5.56
N GLY A 171 -5.69 18.01 -6.37
CA GLY A 171 -5.95 19.39 -5.95
C GLY A 171 -5.44 20.43 -6.93
N ASN A 172 -5.14 21.61 -6.39
CA ASN A 172 -4.70 22.78 -7.15
C ASN A 172 -3.24 22.62 -7.63
N GLN A 173 -2.92 23.09 -8.85
CA GLN A 173 -1.57 23.02 -9.41
C GLN A 173 -0.53 23.91 -8.71
N SER A 174 -0.94 24.81 -7.83
CA SER A 174 -0.06 25.56 -6.92
C SER A 174 0.16 24.86 -5.57
N SER A 175 -0.48 23.71 -5.34
CA SER A 175 -0.13 22.83 -4.22
C SER A 175 1.09 21.98 -4.58
N SER A 176 1.76 21.43 -3.56
CA SER A 176 2.94 20.58 -3.77
C SER A 176 3.00 19.42 -2.78
N VAL A 177 3.63 18.33 -3.19
CA VAL A 177 3.89 17.17 -2.32
C VAL A 177 5.38 16.84 -2.33
N LEU A 178 5.95 16.62 -1.15
CA LEU A 178 7.29 16.06 -0.96
C LEU A 178 7.14 14.67 -0.33
N ILE A 179 7.75 13.67 -0.97
CA ILE A 179 7.92 12.33 -0.42
C ILE A 179 9.42 12.11 -0.26
N ASP A 180 9.89 12.12 0.99
CA ASP A 180 11.31 12.04 1.31
C ASP A 180 11.57 10.84 2.22
N SER A 181 12.59 10.07 1.86
CA SER A 181 13.14 8.99 2.68
C SER A 181 12.08 7.98 3.14
N SER A 182 11.07 7.77 2.30
CA SER A 182 9.84 7.05 2.64
C SER A 182 9.70 5.75 1.86
N THR A 183 8.88 4.83 2.38
CA THR A 183 8.53 3.57 1.71
C THR A 183 7.06 3.54 1.33
N VAL A 184 6.74 3.30 0.05
CA VAL A 184 5.37 3.04 -0.41
C VAL A 184 5.32 1.61 -0.94
N SER A 185 4.67 0.69 -0.22
CA SER A 185 4.76 -0.73 -0.56
C SER A 185 3.53 -1.58 -0.34
N GLY A 186 3.39 -2.65 -1.13
CA GLY A 186 2.31 -3.62 -0.96
C GLY A 186 0.91 -3.04 -1.14
N ASN A 187 0.78 -1.84 -1.73
CA ASN A 187 -0.51 -1.21 -1.94
C ASN A 187 -1.12 -1.71 -3.24
N ILE A 188 -2.45 -1.83 -3.28
CA ILE A 188 -3.16 -2.43 -4.40
C ILE A 188 -4.28 -1.54 -4.91
N THR A 189 -4.62 -1.71 -6.20
CA THR A 189 -5.94 -1.30 -6.72
C THR A 189 -6.75 -2.51 -7.15
N ASN A 190 -8.01 -2.58 -6.70
CA ASN A 190 -8.80 -3.83 -6.75
C ASN A 190 -9.88 -3.87 -7.85
N SER A 191 -10.08 -2.84 -8.68
CA SER A 191 -11.12 -2.88 -9.72
C SER A 191 -10.68 -3.54 -11.02
N GLY A 192 -11.13 -4.79 -11.19
CA GLY A 192 -11.04 -5.59 -12.40
C GLY A 192 -12.04 -5.22 -13.51
N THR A 193 -12.33 -3.94 -13.73
CA THR A 193 -12.95 -3.52 -15.00
C THR A 193 -12.02 -2.53 -15.70
N PRO A 194 -11.28 -2.96 -16.74
CA PRO A 194 -10.64 -2.02 -17.65
C PRO A 194 -11.76 -1.26 -18.37
N SER A 195 -12.13 -0.10 -17.86
CA SER A 195 -12.94 0.81 -18.65
C SER A 195 -12.06 1.23 -19.84
N PRO A 196 -12.44 0.95 -21.10
CA PRO A 196 -11.62 1.34 -22.24
C PRO A 196 -11.57 2.87 -22.28
N GLY A 197 -10.43 3.46 -21.94
CA GLY A 197 -10.11 4.84 -22.32
C GLY A 197 -10.18 5.95 -21.26
N CYS A 198 -10.41 5.73 -19.95
CA CYS A 198 -10.19 6.77 -18.92
C CYS A 198 -9.90 6.14 -17.53
N CYS A 199 -8.68 6.36 -17.00
CA CYS A 199 -8.33 7.34 -15.95
C CYS A 199 -8.88 6.94 -14.58
N SER A 200 -8.34 5.89 -13.96
CA SER A 200 -7.12 6.03 -13.15
C SER A 200 -6.62 4.65 -12.73
N ASN A 201 -5.33 4.55 -12.36
CA ASN A 201 -4.81 3.69 -11.28
C ASN A 201 -3.32 3.92 -11.10
N GLY A 202 -2.89 4.17 -9.87
CA GLY A 202 -1.51 4.08 -9.41
C GLY A 202 -1.57 3.32 -8.09
N ALA A 203 -1.13 2.07 -8.03
CA ALA A 203 -1.40 1.26 -6.83
C ALA A 203 -0.58 1.72 -5.63
N GLY A 204 0.71 2.05 -5.85
CA GLY A 204 1.45 2.83 -4.88
C GLY A 204 0.86 4.23 -4.76
N MET A 205 0.91 4.98 -5.87
CA MET A 205 0.55 6.40 -5.86
C MET A 205 -0.11 6.85 -7.17
N LYS A 206 -1.17 7.65 -7.05
CA LYS A 206 -1.75 8.45 -8.13
C LYS A 206 -1.42 9.92 -7.91
N ILE A 207 -0.82 10.56 -8.92
CA ILE A 207 -0.29 11.92 -8.80
C ILE A 207 -0.91 12.86 -9.82
N GLU A 208 -1.73 13.80 -9.34
CA GLU A 208 -2.38 14.86 -10.13
C GLU A 208 -1.95 16.27 -9.71
N VAL A 209 -1.03 16.40 -8.75
CA VAL A 209 -0.43 17.67 -8.31
C VAL A 209 1.11 17.62 -8.36
N PRO A 210 1.81 18.77 -8.46
CA PRO A 210 3.28 18.79 -8.46
C PRO A 210 3.87 18.00 -7.29
N THR A 211 4.71 17.02 -7.59
CA THR A 211 5.26 16.10 -6.57
C THR A 211 6.75 15.87 -6.76
N THR A 212 7.51 15.94 -5.66
CA THR A 212 8.92 15.57 -5.61
C THR A 212 9.07 14.32 -4.76
N ILE A 213 9.72 13.30 -5.31
CA ILE A 213 10.04 12.03 -4.65
C ILE A 213 11.55 11.95 -4.55
N VAL A 214 12.07 11.81 -3.34
CA VAL A 214 13.51 11.79 -3.10
C VAL A 214 13.88 10.71 -2.10
N ASN A 215 15.01 10.03 -2.34
CA ASN A 215 15.55 9.00 -1.45
C ASN A 215 14.50 7.96 -1.02
N SER A 216 13.52 7.66 -1.86
CA SER A 216 12.34 6.87 -1.46
C SER A 216 12.28 5.53 -2.19
N THR A 217 11.63 4.55 -1.57
CA THR A 217 11.45 3.21 -2.14
C THR A 217 9.97 2.93 -2.39
N ILE A 218 9.62 2.72 -3.65
CA ILE A 218 8.27 2.38 -4.09
C ILE A 218 8.31 0.93 -4.59
N SER A 219 7.77 0.00 -3.81
CA SER A 219 7.98 -1.42 -4.11
C SER A 219 6.83 -2.36 -3.79
N GLY A 220 6.64 -3.40 -4.61
CA GLY A 220 5.64 -4.42 -4.33
C GLY A 220 4.20 -3.93 -4.48
N ASN A 221 3.94 -2.81 -5.15
CA ASN A 221 2.58 -2.31 -5.37
C ASN A 221 1.96 -2.95 -6.62
N ALA A 222 0.66 -3.26 -6.59
CA ALA A 222 0.00 -4.02 -7.63
C ALA A 222 -1.31 -3.37 -8.12
N SER A 223 -1.33 -2.95 -9.38
CA SER A 223 -2.49 -2.32 -10.01
C SER A 223 -3.28 -3.30 -10.87
N ALA A 224 -4.59 -3.35 -10.69
CA ALA A 224 -5.48 -4.10 -11.57
C ALA A 224 -5.64 -3.48 -12.98
N SER A 225 -4.99 -2.33 -13.26
CA SER A 225 -5.00 -1.68 -14.57
C SER A 225 -3.60 -1.19 -14.94
N ASN A 226 -3.31 0.10 -14.81
CA ASN A 226 -2.03 0.70 -15.19
C ASN A 226 -1.27 1.20 -13.95
N GLY A 227 0.01 1.51 -14.08
CA GLY A 227 0.81 2.18 -13.05
C GLY A 227 0.89 1.38 -11.75
N GLY A 228 1.63 0.28 -11.74
CA GLY A 228 1.74 -0.56 -10.54
C GLY A 228 2.33 0.23 -9.36
N GLY A 229 3.47 0.86 -9.58
CA GLY A 229 4.06 1.77 -8.60
C GLY A 229 3.38 3.14 -8.61
N ILE A 230 3.53 3.85 -9.73
CA ILE A 230 3.21 5.28 -9.84
C ILE A 230 2.39 5.53 -11.10
N LYS A 231 1.29 6.26 -10.95
CA LYS A 231 0.61 6.94 -12.05
C LYS A 231 0.86 8.44 -12.00
N VAL A 232 1.28 9.00 -13.12
CA VAL A 232 1.67 10.42 -13.25
C VAL A 232 0.73 11.13 -14.21
N ASP A 233 0.04 12.16 -13.72
CA ASP A 233 -0.80 13.08 -14.51
C ASP A 233 -0.49 14.56 -14.21
N SER A 234 0.62 14.83 -13.51
CA SER A 234 1.13 16.17 -13.19
C SER A 234 2.66 16.19 -13.21
N ASN A 235 3.28 17.33 -12.89
CA ASN A 235 4.74 17.44 -12.88
C ASN A 235 5.33 16.63 -11.72
N VAL A 236 6.20 15.68 -12.04
CA VAL A 236 6.83 14.80 -11.05
C VAL A 236 8.34 14.81 -11.22
N THR A 237 9.05 15.05 -10.12
CA THR A 237 10.51 14.92 -10.06
C THR A 237 10.88 13.76 -9.14
N ILE A 238 11.62 12.78 -9.63
CA ILE A 238 12.09 11.61 -8.89
C ILE A 238 13.61 11.64 -8.85
N LEU A 239 14.17 11.68 -7.65
CA LEU A 239 15.60 11.79 -7.42
C LEU A 239 16.05 10.64 -6.54
N ASN A 240 17.13 9.97 -6.92
CA ASN A 240 17.85 9.06 -6.03
C ASN A 240 16.90 8.05 -5.35
N SER A 241 15.93 7.52 -6.10
CA SER A 241 14.86 6.68 -5.56
C SER A 241 14.84 5.32 -6.25
N THR A 242 14.21 4.33 -5.63
CA THR A 242 14.08 2.97 -6.18
C THR A 242 12.61 2.65 -6.38
N ILE A 243 12.24 2.33 -7.61
CA ILE A 243 10.89 1.91 -8.00
C ILE A 243 11.01 0.48 -8.51
N ALA A 244 10.66 -0.51 -7.69
CA ALA A 244 10.89 -1.89 -8.09
C ALA A 244 9.89 -2.91 -7.58
N ASN A 245 9.79 -4.05 -8.26
CA ASN A 245 8.87 -5.14 -7.89
C ASN A 245 7.39 -4.69 -7.91
N ASN A 246 7.04 -3.67 -8.69
CA ASN A 246 5.65 -3.24 -8.85
C ASN A 246 5.02 -3.91 -10.08
N SER A 247 3.71 -4.14 -10.04
CA SER A 247 3.00 -4.84 -11.11
C SER A 247 1.75 -4.11 -11.56
N ALA A 248 1.48 -4.17 -12.86
CA ALA A 248 0.24 -3.68 -13.47
C ALA A 248 -0.35 -4.73 -14.42
N VAL A 249 -1.64 -4.67 -14.71
CA VAL A 249 -2.27 -5.58 -15.67
C VAL A 249 -2.08 -5.11 -17.12
N SER A 250 -2.02 -3.80 -17.35
CA SER A 250 -2.18 -3.21 -18.68
C SER A 250 -1.01 -2.34 -19.15
N LYS A 251 -0.51 -1.40 -18.34
CA LYS A 251 0.60 -0.49 -18.72
C LYS A 251 1.44 -0.09 -17.52
N GLY A 252 2.74 0.07 -17.73
CA GLY A 252 3.71 0.64 -16.79
C GLY A 252 3.72 -0.06 -15.43
N GLY A 253 4.46 -1.18 -15.34
CA GLY A 253 4.54 -1.95 -14.08
C GLY A 253 5.05 -1.07 -12.94
N GLY A 254 6.10 -0.30 -13.19
CA GLY A 254 6.66 0.66 -12.25
C GLY A 254 5.97 2.00 -12.37
N ILE A 255 6.05 2.60 -13.55
CA ILE A 255 5.54 3.96 -13.80
C ILE A 255 4.67 3.96 -15.06
N TRP A 256 3.48 4.55 -14.94
CA TRP A 256 2.68 4.94 -16.10
C TRP A 256 2.41 6.44 -16.05
N GLU A 257 2.87 7.15 -17.07
CA GLU A 257 2.60 8.58 -17.25
C GLU A 257 1.55 8.76 -18.35
N THR A 258 0.57 9.64 -18.11
CA THR A 258 -0.54 9.90 -19.04
C THR A 258 -0.68 11.36 -19.47
N ARG A 259 -1.05 11.53 -20.75
CA ARG A 259 -1.23 12.82 -21.41
C ARG A 259 -2.46 13.64 -20.99
N PHE A 260 -3.36 13.07 -20.19
CA PHE A 260 -4.77 13.48 -20.24
C PHE A 260 -5.14 14.71 -19.41
N LEU A 261 -4.38 15.06 -18.36
CA LEU A 261 -4.83 16.10 -17.41
C LEU A 261 -3.98 17.37 -17.42
N ASN A 262 -2.65 17.30 -17.57
CA ASN A 262 -1.79 18.49 -17.39
C ASN A 262 -0.54 18.58 -18.28
N ASN A 263 -0.43 17.75 -19.32
CA ASN A 263 0.82 17.60 -20.11
C ASN A 263 2.05 17.41 -19.19
N PRO A 264 2.03 16.36 -18.35
CA PRO A 264 2.97 16.22 -17.24
C PRO A 264 4.42 16.18 -17.70
N ASN A 265 5.30 16.76 -16.89
CA ASN A 265 6.73 16.58 -17.01
C ASN A 265 7.20 15.58 -15.94
N LEU A 266 7.59 14.39 -16.39
CA LEU A 266 8.30 13.41 -15.56
C LEU A 266 9.81 13.62 -15.70
N VAL A 267 10.44 14.02 -14.60
CA VAL A 267 11.89 14.14 -14.45
C VAL A 267 12.39 13.05 -13.52
N MET A 268 13.35 12.26 -13.98
CA MET A 268 14.03 11.26 -13.14
C MET A 268 15.53 11.46 -13.21
N LYS A 269 16.21 11.44 -12.06
CA LYS A 269 17.68 11.46 -11.99
C LYS A 269 18.18 10.46 -10.96
N ASN A 270 19.32 9.82 -11.25
CA ASN A 270 19.95 8.84 -10.34
C ASN A 270 18.97 7.78 -9.80
N THR A 271 17.92 7.45 -10.54
CA THR A 271 16.81 6.61 -10.06
C THR A 271 16.91 5.21 -10.66
N LEU A 272 16.52 4.20 -9.87
CA LEU A 272 16.43 2.81 -10.30
C LEU A 272 14.97 2.46 -10.58
N VAL A 273 14.73 1.88 -11.75
CA VAL A 273 13.44 1.26 -12.10
C VAL A 273 13.73 -0.18 -12.55
N ALA A 274 13.30 -1.16 -11.77
CA ALA A 274 13.72 -2.56 -11.91
C ALA A 274 12.65 -3.54 -11.41
N ASP A 275 12.67 -4.79 -11.85
CA ASP A 275 11.76 -5.87 -11.44
C ASP A 275 10.26 -5.52 -11.58
N ASN A 276 9.92 -4.50 -12.37
CA ASN A 276 8.54 -4.10 -12.52
C ASN A 276 7.92 -4.80 -13.72
N THR A 277 6.67 -5.24 -13.59
CA THR A 277 6.03 -6.06 -14.61
C THR A 277 4.69 -5.47 -15.03
N PHE A 278 4.33 -5.55 -16.31
CA PHE A 278 2.93 -5.53 -16.67
C PHE A 278 2.58 -6.53 -17.76
N GLY A 279 1.42 -7.17 -17.61
CA GLY A 279 0.90 -8.14 -18.57
C GLY A 279 1.97 -9.12 -19.08
N ALA A 280 2.01 -9.33 -20.40
CA ALA A 280 3.09 -10.05 -21.08
C ALA A 280 4.18 -9.12 -21.64
N GLY A 281 4.02 -7.80 -21.48
CA GLY A 281 4.88 -6.78 -22.10
C GLY A 281 6.11 -6.41 -21.26
N ASN A 282 6.14 -6.76 -19.98
CA ASN A 282 7.26 -6.55 -19.06
C ASN A 282 7.83 -5.12 -18.98
N HIS A 283 7.15 -4.03 -19.41
CA HIS A 283 7.84 -2.73 -19.31
C HIS A 283 7.94 -2.17 -17.90
N GLU A 284 9.14 -1.72 -17.53
CA GLU A 284 9.34 -0.99 -16.28
C GLU A 284 8.55 0.31 -16.26
N CYS A 285 8.45 0.98 -17.41
CA CYS A 285 7.63 2.16 -17.55
C CYS A 285 6.95 2.31 -18.91
N ASP A 286 5.81 3.01 -18.92
CA ASP A 286 5.17 3.51 -20.14
C ASP A 286 4.94 5.02 -19.97
N VAL A 287 5.53 5.80 -20.87
CA VAL A 287 5.49 7.26 -20.85
C VAL A 287 4.76 7.75 -22.09
N GLU A 288 3.62 8.35 -21.85
CA GLU A 288 2.78 8.94 -22.85
C GLU A 288 2.97 10.46 -22.80
N THR A 289 4.18 11.04 -22.87
CA THR A 289 4.42 12.47 -23.15
C THR A 289 5.71 12.73 -23.91
N ALA A 290 5.71 13.81 -24.71
CA ALA A 290 6.92 14.34 -25.36
C ALA A 290 7.79 15.20 -24.42
N ASN A 291 7.25 15.64 -23.28
CA ASN A 291 7.89 16.58 -22.35
C ASN A 291 8.66 15.91 -21.21
N THR A 292 8.70 14.59 -21.18
CA THR A 292 9.50 13.80 -20.22
C THR A 292 11.00 13.93 -20.50
N THR A 293 11.81 14.06 -19.45
CA THR A 293 13.28 14.01 -19.56
C THR A 293 13.84 12.58 -19.54
N LEU A 294 12.97 11.57 -19.46
CA LEU A 294 13.43 10.19 -19.41
C LEU A 294 14.21 9.82 -20.68
N SER A 295 13.83 10.36 -21.84
CA SER A 295 14.49 10.17 -23.13
C SER A 295 15.96 10.66 -23.19
N VAL A 296 16.38 11.56 -22.30
CA VAL A 296 17.77 12.06 -22.23
C VAL A 296 18.62 11.32 -21.18
N ASN A 297 18.03 10.38 -20.45
CA ASN A 297 18.62 9.60 -19.36
C ASN A 297 19.61 10.38 -18.45
N LEU A 298 19.09 10.97 -17.37
CA LEU A 298 19.89 11.69 -16.37
C LEU A 298 20.45 10.75 -15.28
N ASN A 299 21.27 9.77 -15.71
CA ASN A 299 21.88 8.74 -14.85
C ASN A 299 20.86 7.80 -14.16
N ASN A 300 19.77 7.49 -14.83
CA ASN A 300 18.84 6.45 -14.39
C ASN A 300 19.30 5.08 -14.88
N LEU A 301 18.90 4.04 -14.14
CA LEU A 301 19.01 2.65 -14.56
C LEU A 301 17.60 2.08 -14.74
N ILE A 302 17.31 1.58 -15.93
CA ILE A 302 16.08 0.85 -16.25
C ILE A 302 16.51 -0.58 -16.54
N GLU A 303 16.15 -1.53 -15.68
CA GLU A 303 16.77 -2.86 -15.64
C GLU A 303 16.81 -3.58 -16.99
N ASP A 304 15.68 -3.82 -17.64
CA ASP A 304 15.70 -4.50 -18.94
C ASP A 304 15.77 -3.49 -20.13
N GLY A 305 15.88 -2.20 -19.80
CA GLY A 305 15.91 -1.10 -20.75
C GLY A 305 14.54 -0.81 -21.37
N SER A 306 13.46 -1.37 -20.85
CA SER A 306 12.12 -1.16 -21.39
C SER A 306 11.42 0.03 -20.74
N CYS A 307 11.34 1.08 -21.53
CA CYS A 307 10.52 2.23 -21.21
C CYS A 307 9.94 2.74 -22.53
N ASN A 308 8.63 2.58 -22.70
CA ASN A 308 7.97 2.91 -23.95
C ASN A 308 7.61 4.40 -24.01
N PHE A 309 7.95 5.06 -25.11
CA PHE A 309 7.61 6.46 -25.35
C PHE A 309 6.58 6.52 -26.46
N LEU A 310 5.32 6.54 -26.05
CA LEU A 310 4.22 6.23 -26.97
C LEU A 310 3.90 7.35 -27.97
N TRP A 311 4.49 8.55 -27.86
CA TRP A 311 4.21 9.66 -28.80
C TRP A 311 5.17 10.85 -28.81
N ALA A 312 6.44 10.72 -28.38
CA ALA A 312 7.41 11.81 -28.60
C ALA A 312 7.53 12.10 -30.11
N SER A 313 6.88 13.19 -30.56
CA SER A 313 6.78 13.73 -31.92
C SER A 313 7.44 12.89 -33.03
N GLY A 314 6.66 12.02 -33.68
CA GLY A 314 7.08 11.36 -34.92
C GLY A 314 8.05 10.18 -34.78
N ALA A 315 8.38 9.74 -33.57
CA ALA A 315 9.15 8.52 -33.34
C ALA A 315 8.25 7.29 -33.18
N VAL A 316 8.71 6.21 -33.82
CA VAL A 316 8.24 4.83 -33.80
C VAL A 316 7.93 4.37 -32.38
N SER A 317 6.94 3.48 -32.22
CA SER A 317 6.89 2.55 -31.09
C SER A 317 8.27 1.91 -30.90
N GLY A 318 9.05 2.44 -29.96
CA GLY A 318 10.45 2.07 -29.78
C GLY A 318 10.84 2.44 -28.35
N SER A 319 11.49 1.49 -27.67
CA SER A 319 12.11 1.77 -26.37
C SER A 319 13.07 2.94 -26.53
N ALA A 320 13.06 3.93 -25.63
CA ALA A 320 14.10 4.95 -25.72
C ALA A 320 15.47 4.29 -25.58
N THR A 321 16.30 4.50 -26.58
CA THR A 321 17.68 4.03 -26.61
C THR A 321 18.54 5.00 -25.80
N GLY A 322 19.40 4.50 -24.91
CA GLY A 322 20.28 5.33 -24.08
C GLY A 322 20.10 5.15 -22.58
N PHE A 323 19.16 4.31 -22.14
CA PHE A 323 19.15 3.83 -20.76
C PHE A 323 20.38 3.00 -20.45
N LEU A 324 20.85 3.14 -19.23
CA LEU A 324 21.70 2.12 -18.66
C LEU A 324 20.77 0.99 -18.23
N SER A 325 21.06 -0.21 -18.72
CA SER A 325 20.30 -1.43 -18.44
C SER A 325 21.23 -2.51 -17.90
N GLY A 326 20.61 -3.54 -17.32
CA GLY A 326 21.20 -4.62 -16.58
C GLY A 326 20.60 -4.74 -15.19
N ASP A 327 20.63 -5.95 -14.64
CA ASP A 327 20.11 -6.27 -13.31
C ASP A 327 20.86 -5.46 -12.23
N PRO A 328 20.19 -4.59 -11.47
CA PRO A 328 20.79 -3.87 -10.35
C PRO A 328 21.14 -4.77 -9.16
N GLY A 329 20.73 -6.02 -9.12
CA GLY A 329 20.95 -6.95 -8.02
C GLY A 329 20.29 -6.47 -6.74
N LEU A 330 19.00 -6.11 -6.81
CA LEU A 330 18.25 -5.62 -5.66
C LEU A 330 17.99 -6.76 -4.66
N SER A 331 18.26 -6.48 -3.39
CA SER A 331 17.85 -7.36 -2.29
C SER A 331 16.35 -7.17 -1.98
N PRO A 332 15.71 -8.14 -1.29
CA PRO A 332 14.34 -7.97 -0.81
C PRO A 332 14.14 -6.71 0.04
N LEU A 333 12.93 -6.16 0.03
CA LEU A 333 12.55 -4.98 0.81
C LEU A 333 12.68 -5.26 2.31
N ALA A 334 13.58 -4.55 3.00
CA ALA A 334 13.91 -4.79 4.41
C ALA A 334 14.38 -3.51 5.13
N TYR A 335 14.43 -3.56 6.47
CA TYR A 335 15.04 -2.52 7.29
C TYR A 335 16.57 -2.64 7.22
N ASN A 336 17.21 -1.96 6.28
CA ASN A 336 18.67 -2.05 6.05
C ASN A 336 19.45 -1.03 6.90
N GLY A 337 19.10 -0.94 8.19
CA GLY A 337 19.73 -0.04 9.16
C GLY A 337 18.98 1.25 9.44
N ASP A 338 17.68 1.35 9.10
CA ASP A 338 16.86 2.52 9.43
C ASP A 338 15.35 2.19 9.53
N THR A 339 14.51 3.18 9.90
CA THR A 339 13.06 3.05 10.21
C THR A 339 12.18 2.85 8.98
N THR A 340 12.66 3.19 7.77
CA THR A 340 11.97 2.92 6.50
C THR A 340 12.67 1.79 5.74
N LYS A 341 11.89 0.98 5.02
CA LYS A 341 12.44 -0.18 4.31
C LYS A 341 12.99 0.23 2.95
N THR A 342 14.19 -0.25 2.66
CA THR A 342 14.89 -0.07 1.39
C THR A 342 15.15 -1.42 0.71
N GLN A 343 15.59 -1.38 -0.54
CA GLN A 343 16.18 -2.53 -1.22
C GLN A 343 17.67 -2.28 -1.39
N ALA A 344 18.48 -3.09 -0.72
CA ALA A 344 19.93 -2.96 -0.77
C ALA A 344 20.50 -3.43 -2.12
N LEU A 345 21.64 -2.85 -2.51
CA LEU A 345 22.37 -3.24 -3.73
C LEU A 345 23.32 -4.40 -3.43
N ALA A 346 23.34 -5.42 -4.29
CA ALA A 346 24.36 -6.47 -4.25
C ALA A 346 25.79 -5.90 -4.38
N ALA A 347 26.79 -6.70 -3.97
CA ALA A 347 28.19 -6.28 -4.01
C ALA A 347 28.67 -5.93 -5.43
N GLY A 348 28.23 -6.67 -6.44
CA GLY A 348 28.54 -6.45 -7.86
C GLY A 348 27.50 -5.63 -8.62
N SER A 349 26.62 -4.91 -7.92
CA SER A 349 25.54 -4.13 -8.55
C SER A 349 26.09 -3.06 -9.51
N ILE A 350 25.53 -2.99 -10.72
CA ILE A 350 25.86 -1.96 -11.70
C ILE A 350 25.34 -0.56 -11.32
N ALA A 351 24.46 -0.48 -10.32
CA ALA A 351 23.96 0.78 -9.77
C ALA A 351 24.93 1.42 -8.76
N ARG A 352 25.85 0.61 -8.22
CA ARG A 352 26.77 1.03 -7.16
C ARG A 352 27.83 2.00 -7.71
N GLY A 353 27.97 3.15 -7.07
CA GLY A 353 28.97 4.17 -7.48
C GLY A 353 28.79 4.69 -8.91
N ALA A 354 27.57 4.59 -9.46
CA ALA A 354 27.27 4.91 -10.85
C ALA A 354 26.35 6.13 -11.03
N GLY A 355 25.96 6.78 -9.93
CA GLY A 355 25.16 7.98 -9.92
C GLY A 355 25.98 9.24 -10.14
N ASP A 356 25.31 10.30 -10.61
CA ASP A 356 25.89 11.64 -10.70
C ASP A 356 26.04 12.29 -9.33
N ALA A 357 27.29 12.61 -8.98
CA ALA A 357 27.65 13.18 -7.68
C ALA A 357 27.04 14.58 -7.46
N THR A 358 26.84 15.37 -8.53
CA THR A 358 26.26 16.71 -8.39
C THR A 358 24.79 16.65 -7.97
N THR A 359 24.02 15.72 -8.57
CA THR A 359 22.64 15.43 -8.20
C THR A 359 22.56 14.87 -6.77
N CYS A 360 23.50 13.99 -6.37
CA CYS A 360 23.53 13.45 -5.02
C CYS A 360 23.81 14.52 -3.94
N ALA A 361 24.65 15.50 -4.23
CA ALA A 361 24.95 16.59 -3.29
C ALA A 361 23.86 17.67 -3.25
N ALA A 362 23.12 17.86 -4.33
CA ALA A 362 22.11 18.91 -4.42
C ALA A 362 20.88 18.65 -3.54
N SER A 363 20.26 19.73 -3.06
CA SER A 363 18.92 19.66 -2.45
C SER A 363 17.88 19.26 -3.52
N PRO A 364 16.90 18.40 -3.19
CA PRO A 364 16.58 17.86 -1.86
C PRO A 364 17.26 16.54 -1.48
N VAL A 365 18.16 15.97 -2.31
CA VAL A 365 18.86 14.71 -1.97
C VAL A 365 19.79 14.89 -0.77
N GLY A 366 20.51 16.00 -0.74
CA GLY A 366 21.26 16.44 0.45
C GLY A 366 22.44 15.56 0.84
N GLY A 367 23.00 14.79 -0.09
CA GLY A 367 24.20 13.97 0.16
C GLY A 367 23.97 12.72 1.00
N VAL A 368 22.71 12.35 1.28
CA VAL A 368 22.35 11.15 2.03
C VAL A 368 21.46 10.22 1.23
N ASP A 369 21.44 8.95 1.59
CA ASP A 369 20.47 7.97 1.09
C ASP A 369 19.20 7.93 1.95
N GLN A 370 18.24 7.04 1.65
CA GLN A 370 16.98 6.91 2.42
C GLN A 370 17.18 6.76 3.92
N ARG A 371 18.29 6.17 4.32
CA ARG A 371 18.61 5.84 5.70
C ARG A 371 19.19 7.03 6.47
N GLY A 372 19.37 8.16 5.79
CA GLY A 372 20.17 9.28 6.28
C GLY A 372 21.68 9.01 6.26
N VAL A 373 22.14 7.93 5.61
CA VAL A 373 23.57 7.60 5.52
C VAL A 373 24.21 8.41 4.41
N THR A 374 25.36 9.05 4.70
CA THR A 374 26.12 9.84 3.71
C THR A 374 26.48 9.01 2.49
N ARG A 375 26.24 9.56 1.31
CA ARG A 375 26.58 8.94 0.03
C ARG A 375 28.08 9.11 -0.29
N PRO A 376 28.76 8.07 -0.78
CA PRO A 376 30.11 8.19 -1.35
C PRO A 376 30.12 9.02 -2.64
N ASN A 377 31.31 9.36 -3.11
CA ASN A 377 31.53 10.01 -4.41
C ASN A 377 32.46 9.13 -5.28
N PRO A 378 32.00 8.56 -6.41
CA PRO A 378 30.64 8.67 -6.94
C PRO A 378 29.60 7.93 -6.09
N CYS A 379 28.39 8.47 -6.04
CA CYS A 379 27.27 7.87 -5.30
C CYS A 379 26.62 6.75 -6.11
N SER A 380 25.83 5.90 -5.47
CA SER A 380 25.00 4.88 -6.13
C SER A 380 23.70 5.48 -6.66
N ARG A 381 23.16 4.88 -7.72
CA ARG A 381 21.79 5.15 -8.16
C ARG A 381 20.80 4.48 -7.21
N GLY A 382 19.63 5.08 -7.07
CA GLY A 382 18.55 4.56 -6.23
C GLY A 382 18.56 5.10 -4.81
N ALA A 383 17.63 4.59 -4.01
CA ALA A 383 17.36 5.05 -2.65
C ALA A 383 18.39 4.60 -1.61
N PHE A 384 19.25 3.64 -1.95
CA PHE A 384 20.19 3.00 -1.05
C PHE A 384 21.62 3.16 -1.57
N ASP A 385 22.52 3.59 -0.69
CA ASP A 385 23.93 3.76 -1.02
C ASP A 385 24.81 3.14 0.08
N GLY A 386 25.39 1.98 -0.21
CA GLY A 386 26.20 1.23 0.76
C GLY A 386 26.20 -0.27 0.50
N SER A 387 26.88 -1.04 1.33
CA SER A 387 26.74 -2.50 1.38
C SER A 387 25.72 -2.86 2.47
N VAL A 388 25.02 -3.98 2.29
CA VAL A 388 24.40 -4.65 3.44
C VAL A 388 25.55 -5.15 4.32
N THR A 389 25.81 -4.46 5.42
CA THR A 389 26.35 -5.16 6.59
C THR A 389 25.21 -6.06 7.06
N PRO A 390 25.39 -7.39 7.13
CA PRO A 390 24.43 -8.25 7.82
C PRO A 390 24.15 -7.60 9.17
N PRO A 391 22.89 -7.50 9.63
CA PRO A 391 22.64 -6.97 10.95
C PRO A 391 23.55 -7.72 11.91
N THR A 392 24.45 -6.99 12.59
CA THR A 392 25.13 -7.53 13.76
C THR A 392 24.01 -8.08 14.63
N PRO A 393 24.00 -9.38 14.98
CA PRO A 393 22.97 -9.91 15.85
C PRO A 393 22.92 -8.97 17.05
N THR A 394 21.75 -8.36 17.27
CA THR A 394 21.53 -7.50 18.43
C THR A 394 22.09 -8.28 19.63
N PRO A 395 23.08 -7.74 20.36
CA PRO A 395 23.60 -8.43 21.51
C PRO A 395 22.39 -8.74 22.39
N THR A 396 22.13 -10.03 22.59
CA THR A 396 21.14 -10.45 23.56
C THR A 396 21.55 -9.77 24.86
N PRO A 397 20.69 -8.94 25.48
CA PRO A 397 21.07 -8.24 26.70
C PRO A 397 21.56 -9.29 27.69
N THR A 398 22.82 -9.16 28.12
CA THR A 398 23.39 -10.03 29.15
C THR A 398 22.47 -9.93 30.37
N PRO A 399 21.81 -11.01 30.80
CA PRO A 399 20.94 -10.93 31.96
C PRO A 399 21.79 -10.62 33.20
N ASP A 400 21.38 -9.58 33.93
CA ASP A 400 21.83 -9.26 35.28
C ASP A 400 21.56 -10.48 36.19
N PRO A 401 22.49 -10.92 37.06
CA PRO A 401 22.30 -12.14 37.83
C PRO A 401 21.38 -11.92 39.02
N THR A 402 20.17 -12.49 38.98
CA THR A 402 19.28 -12.62 40.15
C THR A 402 18.54 -13.96 40.14
N PRO A 403 18.12 -14.45 41.33
CA PRO A 403 18.49 -15.74 41.90
C PRO A 403 17.69 -16.91 41.32
N GLU A 404 18.30 -18.09 41.39
CA GLU A 404 17.82 -19.37 40.87
C GLU A 404 16.40 -19.73 41.36
N PRO A 405 15.48 -20.03 40.41
CA PRO A 405 14.35 -20.91 40.66
C PRO A 405 14.44 -22.20 39.83
N SER A 406 14.09 -23.29 40.50
CA SER A 406 13.71 -24.65 40.08
C SER A 406 13.33 -24.85 38.58
N PRO A 407 13.69 -26.00 37.95
CA PRO A 407 13.67 -26.17 36.51
C PRO A 407 12.24 -26.21 35.93
N THR A 408 12.02 -25.42 34.88
CA THR A 408 10.79 -25.45 34.06
C THR A 408 11.17 -25.77 32.60
N PRO A 409 10.39 -26.60 31.85
CA PRO A 409 10.82 -27.16 30.56
C PRO A 409 10.82 -26.13 29.42
N GLY A 410 11.73 -26.31 28.45
CA GLY A 410 12.02 -25.37 27.36
C GLY A 410 10.88 -25.11 26.35
N PRO A 411 11.04 -24.07 25.50
CA PRO A 411 9.99 -23.63 24.56
C PRO A 411 9.72 -24.65 23.46
N SER A 412 8.44 -24.96 23.29
CA SER A 412 7.92 -25.86 22.25
C SER A 412 8.06 -25.25 20.85
N PRO A 413 8.42 -26.03 19.81
CA PRO A 413 8.41 -25.57 18.43
C PRO A 413 6.99 -25.17 17.98
N SER A 414 6.91 -24.15 17.13
CA SER A 414 5.67 -23.75 16.45
C SER A 414 5.08 -24.96 15.70
N PRO A 415 3.78 -25.28 15.87
CA PRO A 415 3.23 -26.51 15.32
C PRO A 415 3.23 -26.49 13.79
N SER A 416 3.78 -27.52 13.16
CA SER A 416 3.71 -27.71 11.72
C SER A 416 2.24 -27.71 11.23
N PRO A 417 1.94 -27.16 10.03
CA PRO A 417 0.57 -27.12 9.50
C PRO A 417 -0.04 -28.52 9.47
N SER A 418 -1.08 -28.74 10.28
CA SER A 418 -1.72 -30.05 10.40
C SER A 418 -2.55 -30.37 9.15
N ASN A 419 -2.29 -31.52 8.55
CA ASN A 419 -3.10 -32.09 7.47
C ASN A 419 -4.11 -33.14 8.00
N ALA A 420 -4.31 -33.22 9.32
CA ALA A 420 -5.28 -34.12 9.94
C ALA A 420 -6.70 -33.60 9.76
N PHE A 421 -7.40 -34.13 8.75
CA PHE A 421 -8.80 -33.82 8.47
C PHE A 421 -9.68 -35.06 8.64
N SER A 422 -10.98 -34.86 8.83
CA SER A 422 -11.95 -35.95 8.87
C SER A 422 -13.03 -35.76 7.81
N VAL A 423 -13.51 -36.87 7.26
CA VAL A 423 -14.70 -36.90 6.41
C VAL A 423 -15.84 -37.41 7.29
N GLY A 424 -16.92 -36.64 7.43
CA GLY A 424 -18.02 -36.91 8.36
C GLY A 424 -18.48 -38.38 8.33
N GLY A 425 -18.73 -38.96 9.50
CA GLY A 425 -19.07 -40.38 9.68
C GLY A 425 -20.42 -40.82 9.10
N GLY A 426 -21.28 -39.86 8.71
CA GLY A 426 -22.50 -40.17 7.96
C GLY A 426 -22.19 -40.61 6.54
N ALA A 427 -22.93 -41.61 6.02
CA ALA A 427 -22.82 -42.04 4.63
C ALA A 427 -22.88 -40.81 3.70
N ALA A 428 -21.90 -40.67 2.80
CA ALA A 428 -21.91 -39.63 1.78
C ALA A 428 -23.32 -39.60 1.13
N ARG A 429 -23.98 -38.44 1.13
CA ARG A 429 -25.33 -38.35 0.56
C ARG A 429 -25.20 -38.47 -0.95
N THR A 430 -25.56 -39.64 -1.46
CA THR A 430 -25.56 -39.91 -2.90
C THR A 430 -26.92 -39.63 -3.50
N SER A 431 -26.96 -38.92 -4.61
CA SER A 431 -28.13 -38.82 -5.48
C SER A 431 -27.82 -39.39 -6.86
N SER A 432 -28.81 -39.36 -7.76
CA SER A 432 -28.61 -39.65 -9.19
C SER A 432 -27.76 -38.61 -9.93
N ARG A 433 -27.37 -37.50 -9.26
CA ARG A 433 -26.67 -36.37 -9.90
C ARG A 433 -25.38 -35.94 -9.21
N ALA A 434 -25.21 -36.23 -7.92
CA ALA A 434 -24.03 -35.79 -7.17
C ALA A 434 -23.76 -36.66 -5.94
N ILE A 435 -22.51 -36.62 -5.48
CA ILE A 435 -22.07 -37.09 -4.17
C ILE A 435 -21.80 -35.86 -3.31
N VAL A 436 -22.46 -35.77 -2.16
CA VAL A 436 -22.29 -34.67 -1.21
C VAL A 436 -21.64 -35.19 0.06
N THR A 437 -20.59 -34.51 0.51
CA THR A 437 -19.82 -34.90 1.71
C THR A 437 -19.55 -33.69 2.59
N GLN A 438 -19.43 -33.94 3.90
CA GLN A 438 -18.96 -32.98 4.88
C GLN A 438 -17.50 -33.32 5.22
N VAL A 439 -16.60 -32.34 5.10
CA VAL A 439 -15.17 -32.49 5.35
C VAL A 439 -14.75 -31.49 6.42
N ALA A 440 -14.32 -31.96 7.59
CA ALA A 440 -13.83 -31.12 8.67
C ALA A 440 -12.30 -30.99 8.58
N VAL A 441 -11.81 -29.75 8.51
CA VAL A 441 -10.39 -29.43 8.34
C VAL A 441 -9.87 -28.58 9.51
N PRO A 442 -8.60 -28.73 9.90
CA PRO A 442 -8.02 -28.08 11.08
C PRO A 442 -7.57 -26.63 10.83
N GLY A 443 -7.61 -26.14 9.58
CA GLY A 443 -7.10 -24.83 9.23
C GLY A 443 -7.29 -24.49 7.75
N PRO A 444 -6.73 -23.37 7.27
CA PRO A 444 -6.80 -22.98 5.87
C PRO A 444 -6.07 -23.98 4.96
N GLY A 445 -6.62 -24.22 3.77
CA GLY A 445 -6.05 -25.17 2.81
C GLY A 445 -7.02 -25.57 1.69
N LEU A 446 -6.58 -26.45 0.81
CA LEU A 446 -7.38 -26.96 -0.33
C LEU A 446 -7.99 -28.33 0.00
N ILE A 447 -9.31 -28.45 -0.13
CA ILE A 447 -10.02 -29.74 -0.11
C ILE A 447 -10.25 -30.17 -1.57
N ALA A 448 -9.82 -31.36 -1.95
CA ALA A 448 -10.08 -31.93 -3.27
C ALA A 448 -10.74 -33.31 -3.17
N GLN A 449 -11.70 -33.58 -4.04
CA GLN A 449 -12.44 -34.84 -4.11
C GLN A 449 -12.44 -35.42 -5.51
N ARG A 450 -12.24 -36.73 -5.60
CA ARG A 450 -12.28 -37.49 -6.83
C ARG A 450 -12.92 -38.85 -6.61
N ALA A 451 -13.92 -39.19 -7.42
CA ALA A 451 -14.52 -40.52 -7.42
C ALA A 451 -14.11 -41.32 -8.68
N VAL A 452 -13.73 -42.57 -8.48
CA VAL A 452 -13.41 -43.55 -9.53
C VAL A 452 -14.17 -44.86 -9.26
N LEU A 453 -14.27 -45.75 -10.25
CA LEU A 453 -14.86 -47.08 -10.05
C LEU A 453 -14.03 -47.87 -9.03
N GLY A 454 -14.71 -48.56 -8.11
CA GLY A 454 -14.05 -49.42 -7.12
C GLY A 454 -13.59 -50.76 -7.70
N ALA A 455 -12.49 -51.32 -7.19
CA ALA A 455 -12.06 -52.67 -7.53
C ALA A 455 -13.17 -53.68 -7.16
N GLY A 456 -13.51 -54.58 -8.09
CA GLY A 456 -14.58 -55.58 -7.92
C GLY A 456 -15.93 -55.23 -8.57
N SER A 457 -16.07 -54.10 -9.26
CA SER A 457 -17.17 -53.93 -10.22
C SER A 457 -16.81 -54.69 -11.50
N SER A 458 -17.44 -55.83 -11.76
CA SER A 458 -17.19 -56.74 -12.92
C SER A 458 -17.58 -56.16 -14.29
N ARG A 459 -17.57 -54.84 -14.45
CA ARG A 459 -17.87 -54.15 -15.71
C ARG A 459 -16.63 -53.40 -16.17
N ALA A 460 -15.61 -54.21 -16.43
CA ALA A 460 -14.31 -53.81 -16.94
C ALA A 460 -14.42 -53.38 -18.41
N SER A 461 -14.54 -52.08 -18.65
CA SER A 461 -13.98 -51.43 -19.85
C SER A 461 -13.62 -49.95 -19.63
N ALA A 462 -13.68 -49.43 -18.40
CA ALA A 462 -13.37 -48.04 -18.10
C ALA A 462 -12.48 -47.93 -16.86
N ALA A 463 -11.31 -48.54 -16.89
CA ALA A 463 -10.34 -48.58 -15.78
C ALA A 463 -9.78 -47.20 -15.35
N ALA A 464 -10.21 -46.08 -15.96
CA ALA A 464 -9.77 -44.74 -15.59
C ALA A 464 -10.85 -43.64 -15.63
N ALA A 465 -12.13 -43.98 -15.86
CA ALA A 465 -13.15 -42.95 -16.02
C ALA A 465 -13.40 -42.19 -14.71
N ARG A 466 -13.07 -40.89 -14.69
CA ARG A 466 -13.43 -39.96 -13.61
C ARG A 466 -14.96 -39.91 -13.50
N MET A 467 -15.49 -40.36 -12.36
CA MET A 467 -16.94 -40.40 -12.12
C MET A 467 -17.46 -39.08 -11.56
N CYS A 468 -16.64 -38.40 -10.76
CA CYS A 468 -16.81 -36.99 -10.42
C CYS A 468 -15.48 -36.41 -9.92
N SER A 469 -15.34 -35.08 -9.95
CA SER A 469 -14.29 -34.34 -9.23
C SER A 469 -14.80 -32.99 -8.76
N ALA A 470 -14.34 -32.53 -7.60
CA ALA A 470 -14.63 -31.22 -7.04
C ALA A 470 -13.47 -30.74 -6.17
N SER A 471 -13.32 -29.42 -6.04
CA SER A 471 -12.39 -28.80 -5.10
C SER A 471 -13.07 -27.65 -4.36
N ARG A 472 -12.60 -27.36 -3.16
CA ARG A 472 -13.08 -26.25 -2.33
C ARG A 472 -11.96 -25.72 -1.45
N ASN A 473 -11.74 -24.40 -1.47
CA ASN A 473 -10.80 -23.74 -0.55
C ASN A 473 -11.43 -23.59 0.83
N ALA A 474 -10.69 -24.01 1.86
CA ALA A 474 -10.97 -23.72 3.25
C ALA A 474 -10.13 -22.52 3.67
N THR A 475 -10.78 -21.48 4.19
CA THR A 475 -10.13 -20.23 4.65
C THR A 475 -9.85 -20.23 6.14
N ARG A 476 -10.43 -21.17 6.89
CA ARG A 476 -10.23 -21.37 8.35
C ARG A 476 -10.60 -22.79 8.75
N ALA A 477 -10.29 -23.17 10.00
CA ALA A 477 -10.75 -24.43 10.57
C ALA A 477 -12.29 -24.51 10.55
N GLY A 478 -12.83 -25.68 10.22
CA GLY A 478 -14.29 -25.86 10.16
C GLY A 478 -14.73 -27.01 9.26
N THR A 479 -16.04 -27.18 9.13
CA THR A 479 -16.66 -28.21 8.29
C THR A 479 -17.15 -27.63 6.97
N TYR A 480 -16.74 -28.25 5.88
CA TYR A 480 -17.00 -27.80 4.52
C TYR A 480 -17.81 -28.85 3.76
N THR A 481 -18.95 -28.43 3.21
CA THR A 481 -19.70 -29.23 2.23
C THR A 481 -18.96 -29.25 0.90
N VAL A 482 -18.69 -30.44 0.36
CA VAL A 482 -18.13 -30.64 -0.98
C VAL A 482 -19.12 -31.44 -1.82
N THR A 483 -19.51 -30.85 -2.95
CA THR A 483 -20.50 -31.42 -3.88
C THR A 483 -19.82 -31.84 -5.18
N CYS A 484 -19.70 -33.15 -5.38
CA CYS A 484 -19.06 -33.76 -6.53
C CYS A 484 -20.12 -34.19 -7.56
N LYS A 485 -20.31 -33.40 -8.63
CA LYS A 485 -21.32 -33.68 -9.68
C LYS A 485 -20.92 -34.89 -10.53
N LEU A 486 -21.85 -35.82 -10.73
CA LEU A 486 -21.63 -37.05 -11.50
C LEU A 486 -21.51 -36.76 -13.01
N THR A 487 -20.50 -37.34 -13.66
CA THR A 487 -20.31 -37.26 -15.11
C THR A 487 -21.40 -38.04 -15.86
N ALA A 488 -21.56 -37.79 -17.16
CA ALA A 488 -22.51 -38.53 -18.00
C ALA A 488 -22.21 -40.06 -17.98
N ALA A 489 -20.94 -40.44 -17.92
CA ALA A 489 -20.51 -41.83 -17.78
C ALA A 489 -20.99 -42.45 -16.45
N ALA A 490 -20.82 -41.74 -15.34
CA ALA A 490 -21.32 -42.18 -14.03
C ALA A 490 -22.85 -42.34 -14.04
N ARG A 491 -23.58 -41.40 -14.63
CA ARG A 491 -25.05 -41.46 -14.74
C ARG A 491 -25.53 -42.61 -15.63
N ARG A 492 -24.81 -42.93 -16.72
CA ARG A 492 -25.10 -44.12 -17.56
C ARG A 492 -24.82 -45.42 -16.83
N ALA A 493 -23.76 -45.48 -16.02
CA ALA A 493 -23.47 -46.67 -15.21
C ALA A 493 -24.59 -46.97 -14.20
N GLN A 494 -25.26 -45.95 -13.66
CA GLN A 494 -26.40 -46.10 -12.74
C GLN A 494 -27.65 -46.71 -13.39
N LEU A 495 -27.82 -46.60 -14.72
CA LEU A 495 -28.96 -47.23 -15.43
C LEU A 495 -28.89 -48.76 -15.42
N ARG A 496 -27.69 -49.30 -15.22
CA ARG A 496 -27.43 -50.74 -15.25
C ARG A 496 -27.38 -51.36 -13.84
N GLY A 497 -27.77 -50.63 -12.79
CA GLY A 497 -27.80 -51.09 -11.40
C GLY A 497 -27.02 -50.20 -10.41
N LYS A 498 -26.84 -50.69 -9.17
CA LYS A 498 -26.04 -50.01 -8.13
C LYS A 498 -24.56 -50.00 -8.54
N VAL A 499 -23.87 -48.89 -8.31
CA VAL A 499 -22.44 -48.72 -8.66
C VAL A 499 -21.62 -48.42 -7.41
N ARG A 500 -20.57 -49.21 -7.16
CA ARG A 500 -19.60 -48.97 -6.09
C ARG A 500 -18.47 -48.08 -6.61
N LEU A 501 -18.24 -46.97 -5.93
CA LEU A 501 -17.18 -46.00 -6.24
C LEU A 501 -16.18 -45.90 -5.09
N SER A 502 -14.91 -45.68 -5.42
CA SER A 502 -13.89 -45.23 -4.47
C SER A 502 -13.82 -43.71 -4.52
N LEU A 503 -14.29 -43.04 -3.47
CA LEU A 503 -14.18 -41.59 -3.29
C LEU A 503 -12.90 -41.28 -2.51
N ARG A 504 -11.94 -40.63 -3.18
CA ARG A 504 -10.73 -40.10 -2.56
C ARG A 504 -10.96 -38.63 -2.23
N THR A 505 -10.74 -38.26 -0.98
CA THR A 505 -10.76 -36.88 -0.49
C THR A 505 -9.38 -36.54 0.01
N SER A 506 -8.83 -35.40 -0.40
CA SER A 506 -7.55 -34.89 0.11
C SER A 506 -7.72 -33.51 0.72
N PHE A 507 -6.93 -33.23 1.74
CA PHE A 507 -6.77 -31.90 2.32
C PHE A 507 -5.29 -31.51 2.31
N THR A 508 -4.99 -30.34 1.75
CA THR A 508 -3.65 -29.76 1.70
C THR A 508 -3.68 -28.45 2.50
N PRO A 509 -3.12 -28.39 3.73
CA PRO A 509 -3.04 -27.14 4.47
C PRO A 509 -2.13 -26.13 3.75
N THR A 510 -2.41 -24.84 3.90
CA THR A 510 -1.56 -23.78 3.33
C THR A 510 -0.13 -23.91 3.86
N GLY A 511 0.85 -24.08 2.95
CA GLY A 511 2.26 -24.29 3.33
C GLY A 511 2.61 -25.69 3.84
N GLY A 512 1.71 -26.69 3.73
CA GLY A 512 1.97 -28.07 4.16
C GLY A 512 1.62 -29.13 3.11
N THR A 513 1.82 -30.40 3.47
CA THR A 513 1.65 -31.54 2.55
C THR A 513 0.24 -32.14 2.61
N ALA A 514 -0.25 -32.60 1.47
CA ALA A 514 -1.59 -33.17 1.36
C ALA A 514 -1.71 -34.53 2.09
N ARG A 515 -2.81 -34.72 2.81
CA ARG A 515 -3.25 -36.05 3.28
C ARG A 515 -4.48 -36.49 2.49
N THR A 516 -4.58 -37.78 2.15
CA THR A 516 -5.72 -38.35 1.42
C THR A 516 -6.42 -39.45 2.21
N VAL A 517 -7.74 -39.43 2.26
CA VAL A 517 -8.61 -40.48 2.82
C VAL A 517 -9.50 -41.03 1.71
N SER A 518 -9.59 -42.36 1.61
CA SER A 518 -10.43 -43.04 0.63
C SER A 518 -11.61 -43.73 1.32
N ARG A 519 -12.81 -43.64 0.74
CA ARG A 519 -14.00 -44.35 1.21
C ARG A 519 -14.79 -44.94 0.03
N THR A 520 -15.41 -46.09 0.25
CA THR A 520 -16.33 -46.68 -0.72
C THR A 520 -17.71 -46.02 -0.59
N VAL A 521 -18.28 -45.60 -1.70
CA VAL A 521 -19.62 -44.99 -1.79
C VAL A 521 -20.45 -45.77 -2.80
N VAL A 522 -21.72 -46.03 -2.50
CA VAL A 522 -22.63 -46.76 -3.38
C VAL A 522 -23.62 -45.79 -4.01
N LEU A 523 -23.55 -45.62 -5.33
CA LEU A 523 -24.56 -44.89 -6.07
C LEU A 523 -25.81 -45.78 -6.26
N PRO A 524 -27.02 -45.23 -6.03
CA PRO A 524 -28.26 -45.97 -6.28
C PRO A 524 -28.47 -46.19 -7.78
N SER A 525 -29.21 -47.25 -8.11
CA SER A 525 -29.68 -47.50 -9.48
C SER A 525 -30.65 -46.40 -9.91
N ARG A 526 -30.53 -45.95 -11.16
CA ARG A 526 -31.47 -45.00 -11.77
C ARG A 526 -32.42 -45.79 -12.68
N LYS A 527 -33.73 -45.78 -12.41
CA LYS A 527 -34.72 -46.31 -13.38
C LYS A 527 -34.69 -45.40 -14.63
N ALA A 528 -34.71 -46.01 -15.82
CA ALA A 528 -34.94 -45.25 -17.05
C ALA A 528 -36.37 -44.67 -16.97
N SER A 529 -36.52 -43.35 -17.05
CA SER A 529 -37.83 -42.79 -17.40
C SER A 529 -37.99 -42.98 -18.90
N PHE A 530 -38.77 -43.97 -19.31
CA PHE A 530 -39.35 -43.98 -20.65
C PHE A 530 -40.43 -42.90 -20.65
N THR A 531 -40.07 -41.71 -21.12
CA THR A 531 -41.05 -40.80 -21.73
C THR A 531 -40.98 -41.12 -23.22
N GLY A 532 -42.05 -41.75 -23.73
CA GLY A 532 -42.33 -41.77 -25.16
C GLY A 532 -42.62 -40.37 -25.67
#